data_AF-H2Y0I8-F1
#
_entry.id   AF-H2Y0I8-F1
#
_cell.length_a   1.000
_cell.length_b   1.000
_cell.length_c   1.000
_cell.angle_alpha   90.00
_cell.angle_beta   90.00
_cell.angle_gamma   90.00
#
_symmetry.space_group_name_H-M   'P 1'
#
loop_
_entity.id
_entity.type
_entity.pdbx_description
1 polymer ?
#
loop_
_entity_poly.entity_id
_entity_poly.type
_entity_poly.pdbx_seq_one_letter_code
_entity_poly.pdbx_strand_id
1 'polypeptide(L)'
;MGCCESCMGKNDDEPNERTSLLGPSGNAIPVNSADPISTPYDYDPTPVGSIAHSKLDEQSMFNGIITQYNNEIIDITSMDTKIDAVEYMNRVQLYNRKVASLTSGSRYKQKHLHSSGNNPTNVLKCPSVPVDDLILITEVADEIRKAMNDFKVEKQQELVLSLARR
;
A
#
# COMPACT_ATOMS: atom_id res chain seq x y z
N MET A 1 -16.45 -21.25 -26.22
CA MET A 1 -17.89 -20.98 -26.03
C MET A 1 -18.21 -21.23 -24.57
N GLY A 2 -18.23 -20.19 -23.75
CA GLY A 2 -18.51 -20.27 -22.32
C GLY A 2 -18.75 -18.86 -21.81
N CYS A 3 -20.02 -18.45 -21.81
CA CYS A 3 -20.52 -17.10 -21.57
C CYS A 3 -20.15 -16.58 -20.17
N CYS A 4 -19.61 -15.35 -20.13
CA CYS A 4 -19.47 -14.57 -18.92
C CYS A 4 -20.81 -13.87 -18.61
N GLU A 5 -21.75 -14.62 -18.07
CA GLU A 5 -23.06 -14.12 -17.66
C GLU A 5 -23.00 -13.71 -16.18
N SER A 6 -22.35 -12.58 -15.85
CA SER A 6 -22.52 -11.92 -14.55
C SER A 6 -22.10 -10.44 -14.59
N CYS A 7 -22.56 -9.68 -15.60
CA CYS A 7 -22.47 -8.21 -15.59
C CYS A 7 -23.81 -7.54 -15.19
N MET A 8 -24.78 -8.31 -14.71
CA MET A 8 -26.10 -7.82 -14.30
C MET A 8 -26.38 -8.30 -12.88
N GLY A 9 -25.90 -7.53 -11.90
CA GLY A 9 -26.14 -7.77 -10.49
C GLY A 9 -26.00 -6.44 -9.77
N LYS A 10 -27.08 -6.04 -9.09
CA LYS A 10 -27.25 -4.78 -8.37
C LYS A 10 -25.99 -4.38 -7.60
N ASN A 11 -25.65 -3.09 -7.64
CA ASN A 11 -24.72 -2.50 -6.70
C ASN A 11 -25.38 -2.60 -5.31
N ASP A 12 -25.19 -3.72 -4.63
CA ASP A 12 -25.33 -3.77 -3.19
C ASP A 12 -24.12 -3.01 -2.65
N ASP A 13 -24.35 -1.84 -2.08
CA ASP A 13 -23.36 -0.93 -1.47
C ASP A 13 -22.66 -1.54 -0.23
N GLU A 14 -22.50 -2.86 -0.17
CA GLU A 14 -21.74 -3.52 0.89
C GLU A 14 -20.25 -3.61 0.50
N PRO A 15 -19.35 -3.10 1.34
CA PRO A 15 -17.91 -3.21 1.09
C PRO A 15 -17.49 -4.69 1.11
N ASN A 16 -17.15 -5.22 -0.07
CA ASN A 16 -16.67 -6.58 -0.25
C ASN A 16 -15.14 -6.66 -0.06
N GLU A 17 -14.56 -7.86 0.04
CA GLU A 17 -13.12 -8.12 0.24
C GLU A 17 -12.19 -7.59 -0.86
N ARG A 18 -12.75 -7.06 -1.96
CA ARG A 18 -12.02 -6.42 -3.06
C ARG A 18 -12.09 -4.90 -3.00
N THR A 19 -12.87 -4.35 -2.08
CA THR A 19 -12.98 -2.92 -1.84
C THR A 19 -11.72 -2.46 -1.13
N SER A 20 -10.93 -1.64 -1.81
CA SER A 20 -9.66 -1.15 -1.29
C SER A 20 -9.90 -0.18 -0.14
N LEU A 21 -9.40 -0.49 1.06
CA LEU A 21 -9.55 0.33 2.27
C LEU A 21 -8.83 1.68 2.18
N LEU A 22 -7.79 1.73 1.34
CA LEU A 22 -7.17 2.96 0.88
C LEU A 22 -7.65 3.07 -0.56
N GLY A 23 -8.36 4.13 -0.95
CA GLY A 23 -8.83 4.32 -2.34
C GLY A 23 -7.70 4.08 -3.36
N PRO A 24 -7.99 3.92 -4.67
CA PRO A 24 -7.02 3.47 -5.66
C PRO A 24 -5.74 4.32 -5.62
N SER A 25 -4.75 3.85 -4.85
CA SER A 25 -3.43 4.43 -4.81
C SER A 25 -2.84 4.17 -6.20
N GLY A 26 -2.38 5.24 -6.84
CA GLY A 26 -2.10 5.32 -8.28
C GLY A 26 -0.98 4.45 -8.84
N ASN A 27 -0.87 3.19 -8.43
CA ASN A 27 0.02 2.17 -9.00
C ASN A 27 -0.67 0.81 -9.22
N ALA A 28 -2.00 0.74 -9.15
CA ALA A 28 -2.72 -0.36 -9.79
C ALA A 28 -2.92 0.02 -11.26
N ILE A 29 -2.02 -0.44 -12.14
CA ILE A 29 -2.27 -0.40 -13.57
C ILE A 29 -3.60 -1.13 -13.81
N PRO A 30 -4.64 -0.47 -14.34
CA PRO A 30 -5.79 -1.19 -14.85
C PRO A 30 -5.28 -2.02 -16.02
N VAL A 31 -5.14 -3.34 -15.82
CA VAL A 31 -5.11 -4.28 -16.94
C VAL A 31 -6.50 -4.18 -17.56
N ASN A 32 -6.65 -3.23 -18.49
CA ASN A 32 -7.70 -3.00 -19.48
C ASN A 32 -7.91 -1.48 -19.69
N SER A 33 -6.90 -0.82 -20.23
CA SER A 33 -7.10 0.40 -21.04
C SER A 33 -6.13 0.30 -22.21
N ALA A 34 -6.55 -0.42 -23.24
CA ALA A 34 -5.94 -0.30 -24.55
C ALA A 34 -6.53 0.98 -25.17
N ASP A 35 -5.84 2.10 -25.01
CA ASP A 35 -6.12 3.31 -25.78
C ASP A 35 -5.77 3.03 -27.26
N PRO A 36 -6.69 3.20 -28.22
CA PRO A 36 -6.29 3.40 -29.59
C PRO A 36 -5.83 4.83 -29.73
N ILE A 37 -4.52 5.00 -29.93
CA ILE A 37 -3.93 6.21 -30.49
C ILE A 37 -4.69 6.56 -31.78
N SER A 38 -5.34 7.71 -31.82
CA SER A 38 -5.80 8.33 -33.07
C SER A 38 -5.67 9.85 -32.96
N THR A 39 -4.84 10.37 -33.86
CA THR A 39 -4.40 11.75 -34.02
C THR A 39 -5.54 12.70 -34.42
N PRO A 40 -5.38 14.03 -34.21
CA PRO A 40 -6.45 15.02 -34.44
C PRO A 40 -6.27 15.77 -35.76
N TYR A 41 -7.04 15.46 -36.82
CA TYR A 41 -7.28 16.38 -37.94
C TYR A 41 -8.63 16.07 -38.65
N ASP A 42 -9.53 17.05 -38.59
CA ASP A 42 -10.57 17.51 -39.53
C ASP A 42 -11.49 16.54 -40.30
N TYR A 43 -12.81 16.62 -40.05
CA TYR A 43 -13.84 17.24 -40.93
C TYR A 43 -15.27 16.71 -40.59
N ASP A 44 -16.20 17.66 -40.40
CA ASP A 44 -17.66 17.59 -40.08
C ASP A 44 -18.50 16.80 -41.15
N PRO A 45 -19.87 16.58 -41.10
CA PRO A 45 -20.91 17.00 -40.14
C PRO A 45 -22.11 16.03 -39.82
N THR A 46 -22.51 15.97 -38.54
CA THR A 46 -23.93 15.89 -38.02
C THR A 46 -24.83 14.65 -38.28
N PRO A 47 -26.05 14.52 -37.68
CA PRO A 47 -26.45 14.69 -36.27
C PRO A 47 -27.50 13.65 -35.81
N VAL A 48 -27.32 12.86 -34.75
CA VAL A 48 -28.48 12.28 -34.03
C VAL A 48 -28.12 12.02 -32.58
N GLY A 49 -28.85 12.66 -31.67
CA GLY A 49 -29.11 12.09 -30.36
C GLY A 49 -28.61 12.90 -29.17
N SER A 50 -29.53 13.72 -28.67
CA SER A 50 -29.63 14.08 -27.25
C SER A 50 -28.76 15.25 -26.76
N ILE A 51 -29.37 16.42 -26.85
CA ILE A 51 -29.11 17.59 -25.99
C ILE A 51 -29.63 17.27 -24.56
N ALA A 52 -29.18 16.17 -23.97
CA ALA A 52 -29.53 15.75 -22.60
C ALA A 52 -28.31 15.35 -21.77
N HIS A 53 -27.10 15.67 -22.22
CA HIS A 53 -25.86 15.23 -21.58
C HIS A 53 -25.18 16.27 -20.66
N SER A 54 -25.64 17.52 -20.59
CA SER A 54 -24.98 18.53 -19.75
C SER A 54 -25.34 18.44 -18.26
N LYS A 55 -26.59 18.10 -17.92
CA LYS A 55 -27.01 17.95 -16.51
C LYS A 55 -26.56 16.64 -15.87
N LEU A 56 -26.54 15.56 -16.66
CA LEU A 56 -26.16 14.23 -16.16
C LEU A 56 -24.67 14.20 -15.73
N ASP A 57 -23.82 14.99 -16.40
CA ASP A 57 -22.39 15.11 -16.10
C ASP A 57 -22.14 15.89 -14.79
N GLU A 58 -22.86 17.00 -14.56
CA GLU A 58 -22.75 17.78 -13.32
C GLU A 58 -23.18 16.96 -12.08
N GLN A 59 -24.27 16.18 -12.19
CA GLN A 59 -24.70 15.29 -11.11
C GLN A 59 -23.71 14.14 -10.88
N SER A 60 -23.12 13.57 -11.94
CA SER A 60 -22.11 12.51 -11.83
C SER A 60 -20.82 13.02 -11.17
N MET A 61 -20.35 14.20 -11.57
CA MET A 61 -19.21 14.89 -10.97
C MET A 61 -19.46 15.18 -9.49
N PHE A 62 -20.65 15.65 -9.14
CA PHE A 62 -21.02 15.90 -7.75
C PHE A 62 -21.06 14.61 -6.90
N ASN A 63 -21.57 13.51 -7.46
CA ASN A 63 -21.51 12.20 -6.80
C ASN A 63 -20.05 11.71 -6.64
N GLY A 64 -19.19 12.00 -7.62
CA GLY A 64 -17.74 11.76 -7.53
C GLY A 64 -17.10 12.52 -6.37
N ILE A 65 -17.48 13.79 -6.19
CA ILE A 65 -17.00 14.60 -5.06
C ILE A 65 -17.49 14.04 -3.73
N ILE A 66 -18.76 13.64 -3.61
CA ILE A 66 -19.30 13.06 -2.37
C ILE A 66 -18.60 11.74 -2.04
N THR A 67 -18.42 10.86 -3.03
CA THR A 67 -17.74 9.58 -2.82
C THR A 67 -16.27 9.77 -2.45
N GLN A 68 -15.57 10.72 -3.07
CA GLN A 68 -14.22 11.10 -2.68
C GLN A 68 -14.20 11.64 -1.24
N TYR A 69 -15.09 12.57 -0.91
CA TYR A 69 -15.16 13.17 0.42
C TYR A 69 -15.49 12.14 1.51
N ASN A 70 -16.42 11.22 1.24
CA ASN A 70 -16.75 10.12 2.14
C ASN A 70 -15.56 9.17 2.41
N ASN A 71 -14.64 9.05 1.45
CA ASN A 71 -13.42 8.24 1.62
C ASN A 71 -12.29 8.99 2.32
N GLU A 72 -12.24 10.32 2.21
CA GLU A 72 -11.21 11.17 2.82
C GLU A 72 -11.52 11.58 4.26
N ILE A 73 -12.79 11.64 4.64
CA ILE A 73 -13.18 11.92 6.03
C ILE A 73 -12.86 10.71 6.91
N ILE A 74 -12.20 11.00 8.03
CA ILE A 74 -11.89 10.02 9.06
C ILE A 74 -13.05 9.95 10.07
N ASP A 75 -13.71 8.80 10.16
CA ASP A 75 -14.64 8.51 11.25
C ASP A 75 -13.87 8.20 12.54
N ILE A 76 -13.83 9.18 13.45
CA ILE A 76 -13.17 9.11 14.76
C ILE A 76 -13.85 8.06 15.67
N THR A 77 -15.10 7.68 15.39
CA THR A 77 -15.89 6.75 16.22
C THR A 77 -15.80 5.28 15.80
N SER A 78 -15.08 4.98 14.71
CA SER A 78 -15.03 3.65 14.07
C SER A 78 -14.20 2.58 14.81
N MET A 79 -13.92 2.73 16.11
CA MET A 79 -13.00 1.84 16.83
C MET A 79 -13.52 0.42 17.07
N ASP A 80 -14.84 0.19 16.96
CA ASP A 80 -15.43 -1.13 17.19
C ASP A 80 -15.61 -1.91 15.89
N THR A 81 -14.97 -3.08 15.79
CA THR A 81 -15.20 -4.01 14.67
C THR A 81 -16.59 -4.62 14.77
N LYS A 82 -17.54 -4.11 13.98
CA LYS A 82 -18.92 -4.59 13.91
C LYS A 82 -19.10 -5.79 12.96
N ILE A 83 -18.20 -6.77 12.99
CA ILE A 83 -18.43 -8.00 12.22
C ILE A 83 -19.21 -9.00 13.08
N ASP A 84 -20.27 -9.57 12.52
CA ASP A 84 -21.01 -10.62 13.21
C ASP A 84 -20.16 -11.89 13.33
N ALA A 85 -20.35 -12.64 14.43
CA ALA A 85 -19.57 -13.83 14.72
C ALA A 85 -19.78 -14.93 13.67
N VAL A 86 -21.00 -15.07 13.15
CA VAL A 86 -21.31 -16.08 12.12
C VAL A 86 -20.64 -15.70 10.80
N GLU A 87 -20.71 -14.42 10.43
CA GLU A 87 -20.06 -13.90 9.25
C GLU A 87 -18.54 -14.08 9.31
N TYR A 88 -17.93 -13.73 10.45
CA TYR A 88 -16.50 -13.95 10.67
C TYR A 88 -16.11 -15.42 10.46
N MET A 89 -16.85 -16.35 11.06
CA MET A 89 -16.56 -17.78 10.92
C MET A 89 -16.68 -18.27 9.46
N ASN A 90 -17.68 -17.79 8.72
CA ASN A 90 -17.82 -18.09 7.30
C ASN A 90 -16.64 -17.55 6.48
N ARG A 91 -16.21 -16.30 6.74
CA ARG A 91 -15.03 -15.70 6.07
C ARG A 91 -13.75 -16.48 6.37
N VAL A 92 -13.55 -16.92 7.63
CA VAL A 92 -12.40 -17.77 8.01
C VAL A 92 -12.38 -19.08 7.22
N GLN A 93 -13.52 -19.77 7.11
CA GLN A 93 -13.59 -21.03 6.35
C GLN A 93 -13.33 -20.81 4.86
N LEU A 94 -13.89 -19.74 4.28
CA LEU A 94 -13.68 -19.38 2.88
C LEU A 94 -12.20 -19.09 2.60
N TYR A 95 -11.55 -18.28 3.42
CA TYR A 95 -10.14 -17.94 3.25
C TYR A 95 -9.23 -19.15 3.47
N ASN A 96 -9.51 -20.01 4.44
CA ASN A 96 -8.76 -21.25 4.62
C ASN A 96 -8.83 -22.15 3.39
N ARG A 97 -10.01 -22.31 2.78
CA ARG A 97 -10.17 -23.08 1.53
C ARG A 97 -9.40 -22.45 0.37
N LYS A 98 -9.46 -21.12 0.23
CA LYS A 98 -8.77 -20.37 -0.83
C LYS A 98 -7.25 -20.40 -0.66
N VAL A 99 -6.75 -20.28 0.56
CA VAL A 99 -5.31 -20.40 0.87
C VAL A 99 -4.83 -21.82 0.64
N ALA A 100 -5.60 -22.84 1.06
CA ALA A 100 -5.23 -24.23 0.82
C ALA A 100 -5.14 -24.55 -0.68
N SER A 101 -6.08 -24.06 -1.50
CA SER A 101 -6.02 -24.27 -2.94
C SER A 101 -4.82 -23.56 -3.58
N LEU A 102 -4.51 -22.32 -3.20
CA LEU A 102 -3.36 -21.57 -3.68
C LEU A 102 -2.01 -22.16 -3.23
N THR A 103 -1.93 -22.68 -2.01
CA THR A 103 -0.68 -23.20 -1.43
C THR A 103 -0.40 -24.65 -1.81
N SER A 104 -1.40 -25.43 -2.24
CA SER A 104 -1.26 -26.82 -2.67
C SER A 104 -0.28 -27.05 -3.84
N GLY A 105 0.07 -25.99 -4.58
CA GLY A 105 1.09 -25.98 -5.64
C GLY A 105 2.26 -25.03 -5.40
N SER A 106 2.39 -24.44 -4.21
CA SER A 106 3.42 -23.45 -3.94
C SER A 106 4.82 -24.07 -3.97
N ARG A 107 5.65 -23.59 -4.90
CA ARG A 107 7.07 -23.97 -5.02
C ARG A 107 7.98 -23.20 -4.07
N TYR A 108 7.45 -22.24 -3.32
CA TYR A 108 8.21 -21.41 -2.39
C TYR A 108 8.40 -22.13 -1.06
N LYS A 109 9.48 -22.89 -0.97
CA LYS A 109 9.97 -23.47 0.28
C LYS A 109 10.86 -22.46 0.99
N GLN A 110 10.97 -22.59 2.31
CA GLN A 110 12.01 -21.90 3.08
C GLN A 110 13.35 -22.18 2.41
N LYS A 111 14.06 -21.11 2.03
CA LYS A 111 15.36 -21.23 1.38
C LYS A 111 16.34 -21.77 2.41
N HIS A 112 17.14 -22.75 2.02
CA HIS A 112 18.28 -23.17 2.83
C HIS A 112 19.31 -22.05 2.90
N LEU A 113 20.10 -22.05 3.98
CA LEU A 113 21.25 -21.16 4.08
C LEU A 113 22.18 -21.38 2.88
N HIS A 114 22.70 -20.29 2.33
CA HIS A 114 23.65 -20.35 1.24
C HIS A 114 24.96 -21.00 1.71
N SER A 115 25.50 -21.92 0.91
CA SER A 115 26.81 -22.50 1.20
C SER A 115 27.89 -21.43 1.05
N SER A 116 28.65 -21.17 2.10
CA SER A 116 29.74 -20.19 2.12
C SER A 116 31.02 -20.66 1.41
N GLY A 117 31.01 -21.88 0.84
CA GLY A 117 32.13 -22.45 0.08
C GLY A 117 32.27 -23.96 0.28
N ASN A 118 33.16 -24.58 -0.50
CA ASN A 118 33.35 -26.04 -0.52
C ASN A 118 34.38 -26.55 0.50
N ASN A 119 35.06 -25.65 1.23
CA ASN A 119 36.16 -26.03 2.11
C ASN A 119 36.19 -25.19 3.41
N PRO A 120 35.25 -25.45 4.34
CA PRO A 120 35.11 -24.65 5.56
C PRO A 120 36.33 -24.72 6.47
N THR A 121 37.03 -25.86 6.51
CA THR A 121 38.22 -26.04 7.35
C THR A 121 39.39 -25.18 6.91
N ASN A 122 39.53 -24.93 5.59
CA ASN A 122 40.57 -24.03 5.08
C ASN A 122 40.21 -22.56 5.32
N VAL A 123 38.94 -22.17 5.15
CA VAL A 123 38.48 -20.79 5.41
C VAL A 123 38.69 -20.41 6.88
N LEU A 124 38.39 -21.32 7.81
CA LEU A 124 38.57 -21.07 9.24
C LEU A 124 40.05 -21.02 9.68
N LYS A 125 40.97 -21.50 8.84
CA LYS A 125 42.42 -21.42 9.08
C LYS A 125 43.06 -20.19 8.46
N CYS A 126 42.32 -19.42 7.65
CA CYS A 126 42.81 -18.16 7.12
C CYS A 126 43.18 -17.21 8.26
N PRO A 127 44.14 -16.30 8.04
CA PRO A 127 44.51 -15.32 9.05
C PRO A 127 43.28 -14.51 9.47
N SER A 128 43.18 -14.19 10.75
CA SER A 128 42.10 -13.36 11.27
C SER A 128 42.21 -11.94 10.70
N VAL A 129 41.12 -11.18 10.84
CA VAL A 129 41.12 -9.74 10.52
C VAL A 129 42.28 -9.05 11.27
N PRO A 130 43.08 -8.20 10.59
CA PRO A 130 44.15 -7.43 11.22
C PRO A 130 43.64 -6.56 12.37
N VAL A 131 44.46 -6.40 13.41
CA VAL A 131 44.09 -5.59 14.58
C VAL A 131 43.95 -4.11 14.19
N ASP A 132 44.76 -3.62 13.26
CA ASP A 132 44.69 -2.23 12.77
C ASP A 132 43.32 -1.90 12.16
N ASP A 133 42.73 -2.84 11.41
CA ASP A 133 41.38 -2.69 10.84
C ASP A 133 40.31 -2.61 11.94
N LEU A 134 40.46 -3.39 13.01
CA LEU A 134 39.55 -3.35 14.16
C LEU A 134 39.63 -2.02 14.90
N ILE A 135 40.84 -1.49 15.10
CA ILE A 135 41.07 -0.18 15.71
C ILE A 135 40.43 0.90 14.85
N LEU A 136 40.69 0.91 13.54
CA LEU A 136 40.11 1.86 12.61
C LEU A 136 38.58 1.87 12.66
N ILE A 137 37.95 0.69 12.59
CA ILE A 137 36.47 0.57 12.66
C ILE A 137 35.94 1.11 14.00
N THR A 138 36.66 0.86 15.10
CA THR A 138 36.26 1.32 16.42
C THR A 138 36.35 2.84 16.54
N GLU A 139 37.43 3.44 16.03
CA GLU A 139 37.63 4.89 16.02
C GLU A 139 36.54 5.59 15.20
N VAL A 140 36.22 5.07 14.01
CA VAL A 140 35.16 5.59 13.16
C VAL A 140 33.80 5.47 13.86
N ALA A 141 33.52 4.33 14.51
CA ALA A 141 32.28 4.16 15.27
C ALA A 141 32.16 5.15 16.43
N ASP A 142 33.27 5.46 17.11
CA ASP A 142 33.32 6.47 18.16
C ASP A 142 33.12 7.89 17.63
N GLU A 143 33.65 8.20 16.44
CA GLU A 143 33.41 9.48 15.77
C GLU A 143 31.94 9.66 15.40
N ILE A 144 31.32 8.63 14.81
CA ILE A 144 29.88 8.62 14.49
C ILE A 144 29.06 8.84 15.76
N ARG A 145 29.40 8.13 16.85
CA ARG A 145 28.72 8.28 18.13
C ARG A 145 28.85 9.70 18.70
N LYS A 146 30.02 10.35 18.54
CA LYS A 146 30.21 11.75 18.92
C LYS A 146 29.32 12.67 18.09
N ALA A 147 29.32 12.52 16.77
CA ALA A 147 28.48 13.31 15.87
C ALA A 147 26.98 13.14 16.15
N MET A 148 26.54 11.94 16.52
CA MET A 148 25.14 11.71 16.93
C MET A 148 24.72 12.49 18.17
N ASN A 149 25.65 12.73 19.12
CA ASN A 149 25.35 13.54 20.31
C ASN A 149 25.19 15.03 20.00
N ASP A 150 25.75 15.49 18.88
CA ASP A 150 25.60 16.87 18.41
C ASP A 150 24.22 17.09 17.76
N PHE A 151 23.51 16.02 17.40
CA PHE A 151 22.13 16.08 16.92
C PHE A 151 21.13 16.31 18.06
N LYS A 152 21.12 17.53 18.60
CA LYS A 152 20.19 17.95 19.66
C LYS A 152 19.67 19.36 19.41
N VAL A 153 18.47 19.64 19.91
CA VAL A 153 17.91 20.99 19.87
C VAL A 153 18.54 21.83 20.98
N GLU A 154 19.31 22.85 20.60
CA GLU A 154 19.85 23.81 21.57
C GLU A 154 18.74 24.76 22.06
N LYS A 155 18.64 24.93 23.38
CA LYS A 155 17.67 25.84 23.99
C LYS A 155 18.07 27.29 23.70
N GLN A 156 17.38 27.94 22.76
CA GLN A 156 17.56 29.36 22.48
C GLN A 156 16.73 30.26 23.41
N GLN A 157 15.50 29.84 23.72
CA GLN A 157 14.57 30.59 24.56
C GLN A 157 13.72 29.64 25.40
N GLU A 158 13.08 30.16 26.43
CA GLU A 158 12.13 29.39 27.23
C GLU A 158 10.79 29.26 26.49
N LEU A 159 10.39 28.03 26.17
CA LEU A 159 9.12 27.76 25.46
C LEU A 159 7.90 27.84 26.37
N VAL A 160 8.10 27.80 27.70
CA VAL A 160 7.02 27.83 28.69
C VAL A 160 7.24 28.99 29.63
N LEU A 161 6.42 30.02 29.53
CA LEU A 161 6.43 31.13 30.48
C LEU A 161 5.41 30.83 31.59
N SER A 162 5.86 30.79 32.85
CA SER A 162 4.93 30.70 33.97
C SER A 162 4.31 32.08 34.23
N LEU A 163 2.98 32.18 34.10
CA LEU A 163 2.25 33.34 34.59
C LEU A 163 2.10 33.20 36.09
N ALA A 164 2.92 33.92 36.85
CA ALA A 164 2.64 34.14 38.27
C ALA A 164 1.32 34.93 38.38
N ARG A 165 0.30 34.31 39.00
CA ARG A 165 -0.92 35.02 39.39
C ARG A 165 -0.53 36.10 40.40
N ARG A 166 -0.82 37.36 40.07
CA ARG A 166 -0.89 38.46 41.06
C ARG A 166 -2.00 38.20 42.05
#